data_AF-A0A926AGZ1-F1
#
_entry.id   AF-A0A926AGZ1-F1
#
_cell.length_a   1.000
_cell.length_b   1.000
_cell.length_c   1.000
_cell.angle_alpha   90.00
_cell.angle_beta   90.00
_cell.angle_gamma   90.00
#
_symmetry.space_group_name_H-M   'P 1'
#
loop_
_entity.id
_entity.type
_entity.pdbx_description
1 polymer ?
#
loop_
_entity_poly.entity_id
_entity_poly.type
_entity_poly.pdbx_seq_one_letter_code
_entity_poly.pdbx_strand_id
1 'polypeptide(L)'
;MQPKLQHHIKIQRQNRQTMLMKAVSGGVIVYIPRGMKPNSREVKAFIKEGLEQLKQHIPPARPQQLTDGQLRELLETWCKRMGLYPNRVTFRAMNRKWGSCSNAGNVTLNIALTTLPLELAEYVIVHELAHLAVFDHSPNFWAFLGRYLPDYDTRRQTLDKIPV
;
A
#
# COMPACT_ATOMS: atom_id res chain seq x y z
N MET A 1 -20.18 1.00 -11.07
CA MET A 1 -19.41 0.33 -12.15
C MET A 1 -18.18 -0.30 -11.52
N GLN A 2 -18.07 -1.63 -11.49
CA GLN A 2 -16.84 -2.28 -11.00
C GLN A 2 -15.70 -1.99 -12.00
N PRO A 3 -14.51 -1.56 -11.55
CA PRO A 3 -13.38 -1.40 -12.45
C PRO A 3 -13.06 -2.77 -13.04
N LYS A 4 -12.93 -2.86 -14.38
CA LYS A 4 -12.36 -4.05 -15.03
C LYS A 4 -10.98 -4.25 -14.42
N LEU A 5 -10.82 -5.28 -13.59
CA LEU A 5 -9.52 -5.66 -13.04
C LEU A 5 -8.60 -5.93 -14.23
N GLN A 6 -7.68 -5.00 -14.50
CA GLN A 6 -6.67 -5.19 -15.53
C GLN A 6 -5.62 -6.15 -14.94
N HIS A 7 -5.81 -7.45 -15.19
CA HIS A 7 -4.86 -8.46 -14.78
C HIS A 7 -3.51 -8.21 -15.47
N HIS A 8 -2.42 -8.19 -14.70
CA HIS A 8 -1.09 -8.12 -15.30
C HIS A 8 -0.67 -9.50 -15.82
N ILE A 9 -0.02 -9.54 -16.98
CA ILE A 9 0.44 -10.78 -17.62
C ILE A 9 1.94 -10.71 -17.76
N LYS A 10 2.66 -11.62 -17.10
CA LYS A 10 4.13 -11.74 -17.22
C LYS A 10 4.48 -13.01 -17.97
N ILE A 11 5.22 -12.91 -19.06
CA ILE A 11 5.70 -14.06 -19.82
C ILE A 11 7.14 -14.39 -19.42
N GLN A 12 7.41 -15.64 -19.07
CA GLN A 12 8.74 -16.14 -18.71
C GLN A 12 9.11 -17.35 -19.57
N ARG A 13 10.38 -17.50 -19.92
CA ARG A 13 10.87 -18.68 -20.64
C ARG A 13 11.26 -19.78 -19.67
N GLN A 14 11.03 -21.04 -20.05
CA GLN A 14 11.41 -22.22 -19.27
C GLN A 14 12.04 -23.31 -20.14
N ASN A 15 12.67 -24.29 -19.50
CA ASN A 15 13.34 -25.41 -20.18
C ASN A 15 12.38 -26.54 -20.60
N ARG A 16 11.16 -26.56 -20.05
CA ARG A 16 10.13 -27.53 -20.45
C ARG A 16 9.54 -27.14 -21.80
N GLN A 17 9.13 -28.15 -22.57
CA GLN A 17 8.51 -27.97 -23.90
C GLN A 17 7.01 -27.62 -23.85
N THR A 18 6.41 -27.63 -22.66
CA THR A 18 5.00 -27.28 -22.45
C THR A 18 4.82 -25.83 -22.02
N MET A 19 3.64 -25.25 -22.30
CA MET A 19 3.21 -23.99 -21.71
C MET A 19 2.56 -24.23 -20.35
N LEU A 20 2.76 -23.31 -19.40
CA LEU A 20 2.12 -23.35 -18.09
C LEU A 20 1.62 -21.95 -17.72
N MET A 21 0.49 -21.87 -17.03
CA MET A 21 -0.02 -20.64 -16.45
C MET A 21 -0.10 -20.79 -14.94
N LYS A 22 0.37 -19.79 -14.19
CA LYS A 22 0.21 -19.73 -12.74
C LYS A 22 -0.52 -18.44 -12.36
N ALA A 23 -1.61 -18.58 -11.60
CA ALA A 23 -2.25 -17.44 -10.95
C ALA A 23 -1.32 -16.85 -9.89
N VAL A 24 -1.22 -15.53 -9.87
CA VAL A 24 -0.51 -14.75 -8.86
C VAL A 24 -1.39 -13.58 -8.42
N SER A 25 -1.10 -12.95 -7.28
CA SER A 25 -1.88 -11.80 -6.81
C SER A 25 -1.93 -10.69 -7.86
N GLY A 26 -3.12 -10.45 -8.42
CA GLY A 26 -3.39 -9.41 -9.41
C GLY A 26 -3.12 -9.78 -10.87
N GLY A 27 -2.76 -11.04 -11.16
CA GLY A 27 -2.39 -11.42 -12.53
C GLY A 27 -2.02 -12.89 -12.72
N VAL A 28 -1.30 -13.15 -13.82
CA VAL A 28 -0.79 -14.48 -14.16
C VAL A 28 0.66 -14.42 -14.65
N ILE A 29 1.41 -15.49 -14.36
CA ILE A 29 2.69 -15.76 -14.99
C ILE A 29 2.50 -16.89 -16.01
N VAL A 30 2.87 -16.62 -17.26
CA VAL A 30 2.80 -17.56 -18.38
C VAL A 30 4.22 -18.03 -18.69
N TYR A 31 4.48 -19.31 -18.50
CA TYR A 31 5.75 -19.92 -18.83
C TYR A 31 5.68 -20.53 -20.22
N ILE A 32 6.59 -20.12 -21.11
CA ILE A 32 6.70 -20.62 -22.48
C ILE A 32 8.03 -21.36 -22.70
N PRO A 33 8.10 -22.34 -23.61
CA PRO A 33 9.37 -22.98 -23.98
C PRO A 33 10.39 -21.97 -24.51
N ARG A 34 11.70 -22.20 -24.27
CA ARG A 34 12.77 -21.27 -24.70
C ARG A 34 12.70 -20.86 -26.18
N GLY A 35 12.37 -21.79 -27.07
CA GLY A 35 12.30 -21.55 -28.52
C GLY A 35 11.02 -20.84 -28.99
N MET A 36 10.03 -20.63 -28.12
CA MET A 36 8.74 -20.04 -28.50
C MET A 36 8.77 -18.51 -28.45
N LYS A 37 8.12 -17.85 -29.40
CA LYS A 37 7.99 -16.39 -29.44
C LYS A 37 6.82 -15.96 -28.54
N PRO A 38 7.01 -15.04 -27.58
CA PRO A 38 5.92 -14.57 -26.69
C PRO A 38 4.66 -14.06 -27.41
N ASN A 39 4.80 -13.52 -28.61
CA ASN A 39 3.70 -12.95 -29.39
C ASN A 39 3.13 -13.92 -30.44
N SER A 40 3.51 -15.19 -30.41
CA SER A 40 3.01 -16.19 -31.35
C SER A 40 1.50 -16.43 -31.18
N ARG A 41 0.86 -16.97 -32.20
CA ARG A 41 -0.59 -17.25 -32.19
C ARG A 41 -0.95 -18.22 -31.07
N GLU A 42 -0.11 -19.22 -30.83
CA GLU A 42 -0.24 -20.26 -29.82
C GLU A 42 -0.18 -19.66 -28.41
N VAL A 43 0.80 -18.80 -28.13
CA VAL A 43 0.93 -18.14 -26.82
C VAL A 43 -0.26 -17.22 -26.56
N LYS A 44 -0.69 -16.45 -27.56
CA LYS A 44 -1.88 -15.57 -27.45
C LYS A 44 -3.16 -16.38 -27.18
N ALA A 45 -3.35 -17.50 -27.86
CA ALA A 45 -4.50 -18.39 -27.64
C ALA A 45 -4.48 -18.98 -26.22
N PHE A 46 -3.33 -19.50 -25.78
CA PHE A 46 -3.15 -20.04 -24.44
C PHE A 46 -3.42 -19.02 -23.33
N ILE A 47 -2.95 -17.78 -23.51
CA ILE A 47 -3.22 -16.68 -22.57
C ILE A 47 -4.71 -16.37 -22.51
N LYS A 48 -5.37 -16.25 -23.66
CA LYS A 48 -6.79 -15.94 -23.74
C LYS A 48 -7.62 -17.03 -23.04
N GLU A 49 -7.39 -18.29 -23.39
CA GLU A 49 -8.13 -19.43 -22.81
C GLU A 49 -7.87 -19.58 -21.30
N GLY A 50 -6.61 -19.47 -20.87
CA GLY A 50 -6.27 -19.58 -19.45
C GLY A 50 -6.82 -18.43 -18.61
N LEU A 51 -6.84 -17.19 -19.14
CA LEU A 51 -7.47 -16.07 -18.44
C LEU A 51 -8.98 -16.26 -18.30
N GLU A 52 -9.67 -16.76 -19.33
CA GLU A 52 -11.11 -17.09 -19.24
C GLU A 52 -11.40 -18.12 -18.14
N GLN A 53 -10.56 -19.16 -18.03
CA GLN A 53 -10.69 -20.19 -16.99
C GLN A 53 -10.37 -19.67 -15.58
N LEU A 54 -9.42 -18.73 -15.47
CA LEU A 54 -8.94 -18.23 -14.18
C LEU A 54 -9.62 -16.93 -13.71
N LYS A 55 -10.58 -16.36 -14.44
CA LYS A 55 -11.21 -15.06 -14.11
C LYS A 55 -11.65 -14.91 -12.64
N GLN A 56 -12.11 -16.00 -12.02
CA GLN A 56 -12.60 -16.02 -10.63
C GLN A 56 -11.56 -16.53 -9.62
N HIS A 57 -10.41 -17.02 -10.10
CA HIS A 57 -9.39 -17.68 -9.28
C HIS A 57 -8.06 -16.92 -9.24
N ILE A 58 -7.96 -15.76 -9.91
CA ILE A 58 -6.81 -14.87 -9.74
C ILE A 58 -6.99 -14.15 -8.40
N PRO A 59 -6.09 -14.36 -7.42
CA PRO A 59 -6.16 -13.61 -6.18
C PRO A 59 -6.10 -12.12 -6.51
N PRO A 60 -6.84 -11.26 -5.79
CA PRO A 60 -6.74 -9.82 -6.02
C PRO A 60 -5.29 -9.38 -5.90
N ALA A 61 -4.92 -8.32 -6.64
CA ALA A 61 -3.63 -7.68 -6.44
C ALA A 61 -3.50 -7.38 -4.95
N ARG A 62 -2.43 -7.86 -4.31
CA ARG A 62 -2.13 -7.39 -2.96
C ARG A 62 -1.94 -5.88 -3.11
N PRO A 63 -2.61 -5.04 -2.30
CA PRO A 63 -2.33 -3.61 -2.30
C PRO A 63 -0.83 -3.43 -2.23
N GLN A 64 -0.26 -2.63 -3.13
CA GLN A 64 1.18 -2.42 -3.15
C GLN A 64 1.58 -1.87 -1.78
N GLN A 65 2.30 -2.67 -1.01
CA GLN A 65 2.80 -2.27 0.29
C GLN A 65 3.84 -1.17 0.09
N LEU A 66 3.81 -0.14 0.92
CA LEU A 66 4.82 0.90 0.88
C LEU A 66 6.17 0.26 1.21
N THR A 67 7.20 0.62 0.48
CA THR A 67 8.58 0.37 0.94
C THR A 67 8.94 1.35 2.07
N ASP A 68 9.96 1.04 2.85
CA ASP A 68 10.49 1.95 3.87
C ASP A 68 10.87 3.32 3.29
N GLY A 69 11.39 3.35 2.05
CA GLY A 69 11.70 4.59 1.33
C GLY A 69 10.45 5.40 1.01
N GLN A 70 9.41 4.74 0.50
CA GLN A 70 8.14 5.41 0.19
C GLN A 70 7.44 5.93 1.46
N LEU A 71 7.53 5.22 2.58
CA LEU A 71 6.99 5.70 3.86
C LEU A 71 7.70 6.98 4.33
N ARG A 72 9.02 7.07 4.13
CA ARG A 72 9.81 8.27 4.44
C ARG A 72 9.46 9.44 3.52
N GLU A 73 9.37 9.20 2.22
CA GLU A 73 8.95 10.21 1.24
C GLU A 73 7.53 10.73 1.53
N LEU A 74 6.63 9.83 1.95
CA LEU A 74 5.27 10.20 2.36
C LEU A 74 5.28 11.12 3.58
N LEU A 75 6.08 10.79 4.60
CA LEU A 75 6.27 11.64 5.78
C LEU A 75 6.80 13.03 5.38
N GLU A 76 7.86 13.08 4.57
CA GLU A 76 8.44 14.35 4.12
C GLU A 76 7.45 15.21 3.33
N THR A 77 6.64 14.58 2.50
CA THR A 77 5.57 15.25 1.74
C THR A 77 4.58 15.91 2.69
N TRP A 78 4.15 15.20 3.74
CA TRP A 78 3.22 15.74 4.73
C TRP A 78 3.84 16.79 5.64
N CYS A 79 5.11 16.64 6.05
CA CYS A 79 5.83 17.70 6.76
C CYS A 79 5.83 19.01 5.96
N LYS A 80 6.17 18.95 4.66
CA LYS A 80 6.15 20.12 3.76
C LYS A 80 4.75 20.71 3.62
N ARG A 81 3.74 19.85 3.42
CA ARG A 81 2.34 20.28 3.22
C ARG A 81 1.74 20.92 4.46
N MET A 82 2.07 20.44 5.64
CA MET A 82 1.56 20.97 6.92
C MET A 82 2.42 22.09 7.49
N GLY A 83 3.65 22.28 6.97
CA GLY A 83 4.64 23.18 7.54
C GLY A 83 5.11 22.77 8.93
N LEU A 84 5.02 21.49 9.27
CA LEU A 84 5.38 20.93 10.58
C LEU A 84 6.55 19.97 10.44
N TYR A 85 7.59 20.17 11.25
CA TYR A 85 8.82 19.39 11.16
C TYR A 85 9.15 18.79 12.54
N PRO A 86 9.14 17.46 12.69
CA PRO A 86 9.57 16.80 13.92
C PRO A 86 11.04 17.10 14.22
N ASN A 87 11.39 17.19 15.51
CA ASN A 87 12.78 17.31 15.95
C ASN A 87 13.59 16.05 15.60
N ARG A 88 12.96 14.88 15.73
CA ARG A 88 13.53 13.59 15.34
C ARG A 88 12.43 12.67 14.86
N VAL A 89 12.76 11.87 13.84
CA VAL A 89 11.88 10.83 13.31
C VAL A 89 12.55 9.46 13.50
N THR A 90 11.83 8.53 14.11
CA THR A 90 12.26 7.14 14.27
C THR A 90 11.25 6.20 13.61
N PHE A 91 11.75 5.26 12.80
CA PHE A 91 10.95 4.14 12.28
C PHE A 91 11.37 2.87 13.01
N ARG A 92 10.45 2.20 13.70
CA ARG A 92 10.73 0.95 14.42
C ARG A 92 9.49 0.07 14.54
N ALA A 93 9.66 -1.22 14.82
CA ALA A 93 8.54 -2.06 15.21
C ALA A 93 7.94 -1.62 16.55
N MET A 94 6.61 -1.58 16.65
CA MET A 94 5.88 -1.25 17.86
C MET A 94 4.72 -2.24 18.05
N ASN A 95 4.45 -2.63 19.30
CA ASN A 95 3.48 -3.71 19.60
C ASN A 95 2.12 -3.18 20.09
N ARG A 96 1.96 -1.85 20.22
CA ARG A 96 0.78 -1.24 20.87
C ARG A 96 0.23 -0.01 20.17
N LYS A 97 0.98 0.58 19.23
CA LYS A 97 0.59 1.82 18.56
C LYS A 97 1.15 1.87 17.14
N TRP A 98 0.44 2.56 16.26
CA TRP A 98 0.86 2.84 14.89
C TRP A 98 1.87 3.99 14.81
N GLY A 99 1.81 4.91 15.77
CA GLY A 99 2.72 6.04 15.90
C GLY A 99 2.73 6.60 17.32
N SER A 100 3.62 7.57 17.55
CA SER A 100 3.56 8.45 18.72
C SER A 100 4.36 9.73 18.51
N CYS A 101 3.86 10.84 19.01
CA CYS A 101 4.58 12.10 19.15
C CYS A 101 4.83 12.41 20.64
N SER A 102 6.03 12.87 20.96
CA SER A 102 6.39 13.33 22.31
C SER A 102 6.26 14.85 22.43
N ASN A 103 6.14 15.36 23.66
CA ASN A 103 6.10 16.82 23.92
C ASN A 103 7.37 17.55 23.45
N ALA A 104 8.49 16.85 23.31
CA ALA A 104 9.73 17.38 22.75
C ALA A 104 9.75 17.41 21.21
N GLY A 105 8.62 17.12 20.55
CA GLY A 105 8.48 17.13 19.10
C GLY A 105 9.15 15.95 18.38
N ASN A 106 9.47 14.87 19.09
CA ASN A 106 9.98 13.65 18.44
C ASN A 106 8.81 12.76 18.02
N VAL A 107 8.83 12.33 16.75
CA VAL A 107 7.83 11.42 16.15
C VAL A 107 8.45 10.02 15.99
N THR A 108 7.70 8.99 16.38
CA THR A 108 8.02 7.59 16.11
C THR A 108 6.89 6.98 15.30
N LEU A 109 7.22 6.33 14.19
CA LEU A 109 6.26 5.63 13.34
C LEU A 109 6.56 4.13 13.35
N ASN A 110 5.50 3.32 13.37
CA ASN A 110 5.62 1.87 13.31
C ASN A 110 6.00 1.44 11.89
N ILE A 111 7.02 0.59 11.71
CA ILE A 111 7.37 0.04 10.38
C ILE A 111 6.23 -0.77 9.76
N ALA A 112 5.31 -1.30 10.58
CA ALA A 112 4.13 -2.02 10.11
C ALA A 112 3.18 -1.15 9.27
N LEU A 113 3.32 0.19 9.29
CA LEU A 113 2.58 1.09 8.40
C LEU A 113 2.80 0.77 6.91
N THR A 114 3.93 0.15 6.56
CA THR A 114 4.22 -0.32 5.20
C THR A 114 3.22 -1.38 4.71
N THR A 115 2.56 -2.07 5.64
CA THR A 115 1.59 -3.12 5.35
C THR A 115 0.15 -2.62 5.23
N LEU A 116 -0.11 -1.37 5.63
CA LEU A 116 -1.43 -0.75 5.57
C LEU A 116 -1.73 -0.21 4.16
N PRO A 117 -3.02 -0.08 3.80
CA PRO A 117 -3.43 0.80 2.71
C PRO A 117 -2.83 2.20 2.86
N LEU A 118 -2.47 2.83 1.75
CA LEU A 118 -1.78 4.13 1.72
C LEU A 118 -2.52 5.18 2.53
N GLU A 119 -3.83 5.26 2.38
CA GLU A 119 -4.69 6.24 3.06
C GLU A 119 -4.63 6.12 4.59
N LEU A 120 -4.41 4.92 5.12
CA LEU A 120 -4.29 4.69 6.56
C LEU A 120 -2.88 5.02 7.06
N ALA A 121 -1.85 4.72 6.28
CA ALA A 121 -0.49 5.16 6.57
C ALA A 121 -0.39 6.70 6.59
N GLU A 122 -1.04 7.37 5.63
CA GLU A 122 -1.19 8.83 5.60
C GLU A 122 -1.89 9.35 6.86
N TYR A 123 -3.00 8.73 7.26
CA TYR A 123 -3.74 9.14 8.44
C TYR A 123 -2.85 9.12 9.70
N VAL A 124 -2.09 8.04 9.91
CA VAL A 124 -1.18 7.94 11.06
C VAL A 124 -0.09 9.02 10.99
N ILE A 125 0.54 9.23 9.83
CA ILE A 125 1.55 10.27 9.65
C ILE A 125 0.99 11.66 10.00
N VAL A 126 -0.14 12.02 9.41
CA VAL A 126 -0.79 13.33 9.63
C VAL A 126 -1.22 13.48 11.08
N HIS A 127 -1.69 12.41 11.71
CA HIS A 127 -2.06 12.39 13.13
C HIS A 127 -0.86 12.71 14.03
N GLU A 128 0.27 12.02 13.84
CA GLU A 128 1.47 12.28 14.64
C GLU A 128 2.08 13.66 14.35
N LEU A 129 1.99 14.16 13.11
CA LEU A 129 2.42 15.51 12.79
C LEU A 129 1.49 16.57 13.40
N ALA A 130 0.18 16.34 13.42
CA ALA A 130 -0.78 17.25 14.05
C ALA A 130 -0.49 17.46 15.54
N HIS A 131 0.09 16.46 16.22
CA HIS A 131 0.55 16.59 17.60
C HIS A 131 1.67 17.61 17.81
N LEU A 132 2.39 18.02 16.76
CA LEU A 132 3.36 19.13 16.85
C LEU A 132 2.67 20.49 16.98
N ALA A 133 1.41 20.61 16.58
CA ALA A 133 0.62 21.84 16.67
C ALA A 133 -0.38 21.79 17.84
N VAL A 134 -0.99 20.63 18.09
CA VAL A 134 -1.99 20.43 19.16
C VAL A 134 -1.74 19.10 19.87
N PHE A 135 -1.28 19.13 21.12
CA PHE A 135 -0.77 17.93 21.82
C PHE A 135 -1.84 16.94 22.29
N ASP A 136 -3.08 17.39 22.48
CA ASP A 136 -4.18 16.54 22.94
C ASP A 136 -5.17 16.23 21.81
N HIS A 137 -6.10 15.32 22.04
CA HIS A 137 -7.18 15.01 21.09
C HIS A 137 -8.42 15.90 21.33
N SER A 138 -8.21 17.18 21.67
CA SER A 138 -9.28 18.15 21.86
C SER A 138 -10.01 18.47 20.53
N PRO A 139 -11.17 19.17 20.57
CA PRO A 139 -11.83 19.63 19.34
C PRO A 139 -10.89 20.43 18.41
N ASN A 140 -9.92 21.15 18.97
CA ASN A 140 -8.93 21.89 18.19
C ASN A 140 -8.02 20.96 17.39
N PHE A 141 -7.64 19.81 17.94
CA PHE A 141 -6.87 18.80 17.23
C PHE A 141 -7.62 18.24 16.04
N TRP A 142 -8.87 17.81 16.26
CA TRP A 142 -9.69 17.24 15.19
C TRP A 142 -10.02 18.28 14.10
N ALA A 143 -10.27 19.53 14.49
CA ALA A 143 -10.44 20.63 13.55
C ALA A 143 -9.16 20.90 12.75
N PHE A 144 -7.98 20.84 13.38
CA PHE A 144 -6.70 21.02 12.70
C PHE A 144 -6.42 19.89 11.72
N LEU A 145 -6.55 18.63 12.17
CA LEU A 145 -6.33 17.44 11.36
C LEU A 145 -7.31 17.39 10.18
N GLY A 146 -8.59 17.72 10.41
CA GLY A 146 -9.63 17.74 9.39
C GLY A 146 -9.42 18.75 8.26
N ARG A 147 -8.61 19.80 8.47
CA ARG A 147 -8.19 20.72 7.38
C ARG A 147 -7.32 20.02 6.33
N TYR A 148 -6.58 18.99 6.75
CA TYR A 148 -5.65 18.26 5.89
C TYR A 148 -6.25 16.95 5.39
N LEU A 149 -7.03 16.27 6.23
CA LEU A 149 -7.73 15.02 5.92
C LEU A 149 -9.21 15.15 6.28
N PRO A 150 -10.07 15.69 5.40
CA PRO A 150 -11.50 15.84 5.68
C PRO A 150 -12.23 14.52 5.97
N ASP A 151 -11.69 13.40 5.50
CA ASP A 151 -12.18 12.04 5.69
C ASP A 151 -11.53 11.31 6.89
N TYR A 152 -10.87 12.03 7.80
CA TYR A 152 -10.10 11.44 8.90
C TYR A 152 -10.90 10.48 9.78
N ASP A 153 -12.19 10.76 10.02
CA ASP A 153 -12.98 9.92 10.92
C ASP A 153 -13.26 8.55 10.28
N THR A 154 -13.48 8.49 8.97
CA THR A 154 -13.59 7.23 8.22
C THR A 154 -12.28 6.45 8.26
N ARG A 155 -11.13 7.13 8.11
CA ARG A 155 -9.81 6.49 8.21
C ARG A 155 -9.55 5.96 9.62
N ARG A 156 -9.87 6.74 10.65
CA ARG A 156 -9.77 6.34 12.08
C ARG A 156 -10.59 5.10 12.38
N GLN A 157 -11.89 5.12 12.03
CA GLN A 157 -12.78 3.98 12.25
C GLN A 157 -12.31 2.71 11.52
N THR A 158 -11.68 2.86 10.35
CA THR A 158 -11.06 1.74 9.64
C THR A 158 -9.82 1.23 10.38
N LEU A 159 -8.94 2.13 10.80
CA LEU A 159 -7.70 1.79 11.49
C LEU A 159 -7.95 1.13 12.86
N ASP A 160 -8.97 1.56 13.60
CA ASP A 160 -9.34 1.01 14.91
C ASP A 160 -9.73 -0.48 14.84
N LYS A 161 -10.10 -0.98 13.66
CA LYS A 161 -10.41 -2.40 13.42
C LYS A 161 -9.18 -3.23 13.07
N ILE A 162 -8.03 -2.58 12.86
CA ILE A 162 -6.78 -3.23 12.48
C ILE A 162 -5.89 -3.35 13.72
N PRO A 163 -5.59 -4.57 14.19
CA PRO A 163 -4.68 -4.75 15.31
C PRO A 163 -3.28 -4.29 14.92
N VAL A 164 -2.56 -3.77 15.90
CA VAL A 164 -1.16 -3.36 15.75
C VAL A 164 -0.21 -4.40 16.30
#